data_AF-A0A7M3ZYK2-F1
#
_entry.id   AF-A0A7M3ZYK2-F1
#
_cell.length_a   1.000
_cell.length_b   1.000
_cell.length_c   1.000
_cell.angle_alpha   90.00
_cell.angle_beta   90.00
_cell.angle_gamma   90.00
#
_symmetry.space_group_name_H-M   'P 1'
#
loop_
_entity.id
_entity.type
_entity.pdbx_description
1 polymer ?
#
loop_
_entity_poly.entity_id
_entity_poly.type
_entity_poly.pdbx_seq_one_letter_code
_entity_poly.pdbx_strand_id
1 'polypeptide(L)'
;EKLYESAVQPALVSTSEMNSFTLFTELKKTEAGRAAKPGDVAPHQIVVEKQDTGMPPGPIVGDLNSVGIPAKIMGGSVQIQKRTVILEEGEVFEGDLGMMLSKIGINPMVTGLRLCGTLEGGTLFEPATLDIDYEQFEQDLIGMAAGAFNLACNITWFTPQTMPTILSKASGEALAVAMEAAIATAETLPHLVARAHASALGVAGMLSPDALDDDLAAMMGAAASAAASAAAAVDTSASEAPAEA
;
A
#
# COMPACT_ATOMS: atom_id res chain seq x y z
N GLU A 1 19.98 -29.96 -18.55
CA GLU A 1 20.81 -28.90 -19.16
C GLU A 1 20.28 -27.51 -18.87
N LYS A 2 19.01 -27.17 -19.15
CA LYS A 2 18.45 -25.82 -18.91
C LYS A 2 18.66 -25.21 -17.50
N LEU A 3 18.60 -26.02 -16.44
CA LEU A 3 18.76 -25.53 -15.06
C LEU A 3 20.15 -24.96 -14.76
N TYR A 4 21.19 -25.44 -15.43
CA TYR A 4 22.58 -25.06 -15.13
C TYR A 4 23.12 -23.98 -16.05
N GLU A 5 22.33 -23.54 -17.03
CA GLU A 5 22.76 -22.62 -18.09
C GLU A 5 23.12 -21.23 -17.54
N SER A 6 22.52 -20.83 -16.41
CA SER A 6 22.82 -19.58 -15.72
C SER A 6 23.86 -19.69 -14.59
N ALA A 7 24.38 -20.89 -14.31
CA ALA A 7 25.23 -21.15 -13.15
C ALA A 7 26.72 -21.04 -13.50
N VAL A 8 27.42 -20.05 -12.94
CA VAL A 8 28.89 -19.89 -13.10
C VAL A 8 29.64 -21.01 -12.36
N GLN A 9 29.17 -21.41 -11.19
CA GLN A 9 29.65 -22.57 -10.43
C GLN A 9 28.46 -23.34 -9.87
N PRO A 10 28.12 -24.52 -10.41
CA PRO A 10 27.02 -25.32 -9.90
C PRO A 10 27.42 -26.02 -8.60
N ALA A 11 26.57 -25.93 -7.59
CA ALA A 11 26.67 -26.70 -6.35
C ALA A 11 25.37 -27.51 -6.15
N LEU A 12 25.50 -28.75 -5.69
CA LEU A 12 24.35 -29.58 -5.34
C LEU A 12 24.22 -29.59 -3.81
N VAL A 13 23.05 -29.18 -3.32
CA VAL A 13 22.72 -29.24 -1.89
C VAL A 13 21.54 -30.19 -1.73
N SER A 14 21.71 -31.19 -0.87
CA SER A 14 20.64 -32.11 -0.48
C SER A 14 20.35 -31.90 0.99
N THR A 15 19.09 -31.63 1.33
CA THR A 15 18.63 -31.52 2.71
C THR A 15 17.36 -32.35 2.88
N SER A 16 17.26 -33.05 4.01
CA SER A 16 16.09 -33.85 4.37
C SER A 16 15.08 -33.08 5.22
N GLU A 17 15.45 -31.90 5.71
CA GLU A 17 14.66 -31.14 6.69
C GLU A 17 13.94 -29.94 6.08
N MET A 18 14.43 -29.39 4.97
CA MET A 18 13.86 -28.19 4.34
C MET A 18 13.14 -28.53 3.04
N ASN A 19 11.94 -27.98 2.88
CA ASN A 19 11.17 -28.00 1.63
C ASN A 19 11.75 -27.01 0.62
N SER A 20 11.46 -27.20 -0.68
CA SER A 20 11.96 -26.35 -1.77
C SER A 20 11.72 -24.85 -1.55
N PHE A 21 10.53 -24.47 -1.08
CA PHE A 21 10.16 -23.06 -0.86
C PHE A 21 10.92 -22.45 0.31
N THR A 22 11.01 -23.18 1.43
CA THR A 22 11.78 -22.72 2.60
C THR A 22 13.25 -22.55 2.27
N LEU A 23 13.83 -23.48 1.50
CA LEU A 23 15.22 -23.41 1.05
C LEU A 23 15.44 -22.18 0.16
N PHE A 24 14.52 -21.91 -0.78
CA PHE A 24 14.58 -20.72 -1.61
C PHE A 24 14.53 -19.43 -0.78
N THR A 25 13.60 -19.34 0.18
CA THR A 25 13.49 -18.15 1.05
C THR A 25 14.72 -17.94 1.92
N GLU A 26 15.30 -19.00 2.48
CA GLU A 26 16.53 -18.87 3.27
C GLU A 26 17.74 -18.49 2.42
N LEU A 27 17.90 -19.08 1.24
CA LEU A 27 18.97 -18.68 0.33
C LEU A 27 18.82 -17.22 -0.12
N LYS A 28 17.60 -16.78 -0.45
CA LYS A 28 17.32 -15.38 -0.82
C LYS A 28 17.66 -14.40 0.31
N LYS A 29 17.52 -14.78 1.58
CA LYS A 29 17.99 -13.97 2.72
C LYS A 29 19.51 -13.83 2.81
N THR A 30 20.25 -14.79 2.28
CA THR A 30 21.73 -14.74 2.25
C THR A 30 22.28 -13.93 1.09
N GLU A 31 21.43 -13.52 0.14
CA GLU A 31 21.83 -12.65 -0.96
C GLU A 31 22.15 -11.24 -0.45
N ALA A 32 23.38 -10.80 -0.69
CA ALA A 32 23.85 -9.47 -0.31
C ALA A 32 24.25 -8.67 -1.56
N GLY A 33 23.79 -7.43 -1.65
CA GLY A 33 24.21 -6.51 -2.70
C GLY A 33 25.69 -6.15 -2.55
N ARG A 34 26.48 -6.30 -3.62
CA ARG A 34 27.85 -5.78 -3.72
C ARG A 34 27.95 -4.67 -4.76
N ALA A 35 28.98 -3.84 -4.61
CA ALA A 35 29.42 -2.93 -5.66
C ALA A 35 29.85 -3.72 -6.92
N ALA A 36 29.46 -3.21 -8.09
CA ALA A 36 29.97 -3.74 -9.36
C ALA A 36 31.47 -3.43 -9.48
N LYS A 37 32.23 -4.39 -10.01
CA LYS A 37 33.64 -4.22 -10.37
C LYS A 37 33.74 -3.87 -11.86
N PRO A 38 34.84 -3.22 -12.28
CA PRO A 38 35.11 -3.01 -13.69
C PRO A 38 35.09 -4.34 -14.44
N GLY A 39 34.30 -4.44 -15.51
CA GLY A 39 34.14 -5.67 -16.30
C GLY A 39 32.99 -6.60 -15.88
N ASP A 40 32.26 -6.30 -14.80
CA ASP A 40 31.02 -7.02 -14.49
C ASP A 40 29.91 -6.64 -15.51
N VAL A 41 28.96 -7.54 -15.76
CA VAL A 41 27.82 -7.32 -16.69
C VAL A 41 26.56 -7.02 -15.89
N ALA A 42 25.85 -5.95 -16.24
CA ALA A 42 24.62 -5.54 -15.55
C ALA A 42 23.52 -6.62 -15.65
N PRO A 43 23.06 -7.20 -14.52
CA PRO A 43 22.06 -8.27 -14.52
C PRO A 43 20.62 -7.77 -14.73
N HIS A 44 20.39 -6.46 -14.58
CA HIS A 44 19.13 -5.77 -14.84
C HIS A 44 19.45 -4.31 -15.17
N GLN A 45 18.46 -3.58 -15.70
CA GLN A 45 18.59 -2.14 -15.97
C GLN A 45 18.87 -1.37 -14.68
N ILE A 46 19.99 -0.63 -14.64
CA ILE A 46 20.38 0.15 -13.46
C ILE A 46 19.88 1.58 -13.60
N VAL A 47 18.87 1.90 -12.79
CA VAL A 47 18.22 3.20 -12.75
C VAL A 47 18.59 3.89 -11.44
N VAL A 48 19.07 5.13 -11.54
CA VAL A 48 19.28 5.97 -10.36
C VAL A 48 18.13 6.96 -10.25
N GLU A 49 17.41 6.90 -9.14
CA GLU A 49 16.28 7.78 -8.87
C GLU A 49 16.71 9.12 -8.28
N LYS A 50 15.76 10.07 -8.25
CA LYS A 50 15.97 11.37 -7.64
C LYS A 50 16.03 11.20 -6.12
N GLN A 51 17.24 11.21 -5.56
CA GLN A 51 17.47 11.03 -4.13
C GLN A 51 18.47 12.05 -3.59
N ASP A 52 18.31 12.40 -2.31
CA ASP A 52 19.35 13.09 -1.54
C ASP A 52 20.36 12.06 -1.07
N THR A 53 21.62 12.22 -1.50
CA THR A 53 22.70 11.31 -1.13
C THR A 53 23.19 11.55 0.30
N GLY A 54 22.81 12.67 0.94
CA GLY A 54 23.24 13.04 2.29
C GLY A 54 24.75 13.33 2.42
N MET A 55 25.50 13.27 1.31
CA MET A 55 26.95 13.47 1.31
C MET A 55 27.33 14.95 1.26
N PRO A 56 28.40 15.37 1.97
CA PRO A 56 28.86 16.75 1.97
C PRO A 56 29.36 17.17 0.58
N PRO A 57 29.21 18.46 0.20
CA PRO A 57 29.64 18.97 -1.08
C PRO A 57 31.16 18.88 -1.20
N GLY A 58 31.64 18.16 -2.21
CA GLY A 58 33.06 17.89 -2.44
C GLY A 58 33.32 17.40 -3.86
N PRO A 59 34.50 16.79 -4.12
CA PRO A 59 34.86 16.28 -5.45
C PRO A 59 33.87 15.23 -5.98
N ILE A 60 33.08 14.61 -5.10
CA ILE A 60 32.03 13.63 -5.42
C ILE A 60 31.01 14.19 -6.43
N VAL A 61 30.75 15.50 -6.45
CA VAL A 61 29.83 16.11 -7.44
C VAL A 61 30.43 16.04 -8.85
N GLY A 62 31.74 16.24 -8.98
CA GLY A 62 32.46 16.10 -10.24
C GLY A 62 32.53 14.64 -10.69
N ASP A 63 32.77 13.73 -9.75
CA ASP A 63 32.84 12.30 -10.00
C ASP A 63 31.50 11.74 -10.50
N LEU A 64 30.38 12.11 -9.86
CA LEU A 64 29.04 11.67 -10.27
C LEU A 64 28.63 12.22 -11.65
N ASN A 65 28.95 13.49 -11.92
CA ASN A 65 28.68 14.09 -13.23
C ASN A 65 29.56 13.48 -14.34
N SER A 66 30.80 13.08 -14.01
CA SER A 66 31.71 12.43 -14.97
C SER A 66 31.22 11.05 -15.41
N VAL A 67 30.43 10.41 -14.55
CA VAL A 67 29.84 9.08 -14.75
C VAL A 67 28.41 9.16 -15.33
N GLY A 68 27.95 10.36 -15.68
CA GLY A 68 26.65 10.58 -16.33
C GLY A 68 25.46 10.72 -15.37
N ILE A 69 25.71 10.83 -14.06
CA ILE A 69 24.66 11.04 -13.04
C ILE A 69 24.55 12.55 -12.76
N PRO A 70 23.47 13.24 -13.19
CA PRO A 70 23.32 14.67 -12.99
C PRO A 70 23.10 15.01 -11.51
N ALA A 71 24.16 15.46 -10.84
CA ALA A 71 24.16 15.79 -9.42
C ALA A 71 24.35 17.30 -9.20
N LYS A 72 23.60 17.89 -8.27
CA LYS A 72 23.70 19.31 -7.88
C LYS A 72 23.71 19.47 -6.37
N ILE A 73 24.47 20.46 -5.89
CA ILE A 73 24.50 20.83 -4.48
C ILE A 73 23.23 21.61 -4.15
N MET A 74 22.44 21.12 -3.19
CA MET A 74 21.25 21.79 -2.68
C MET A 74 21.24 21.67 -1.15
N GLY A 75 21.09 22.79 -0.44
CA GLY A 75 20.95 22.77 1.02
C GLY A 75 22.15 22.25 1.82
N GLY A 76 23.34 22.16 1.22
CA GLY A 76 24.53 21.63 1.90
C GLY A 76 24.75 20.12 1.74
N SER A 77 23.95 19.42 0.91
CA SER A 77 24.16 18.04 0.50
C SER A 77 24.14 17.91 -1.03
N VAL A 78 24.68 16.79 -1.55
CA VAL A 78 24.64 16.46 -2.99
C VAL A 78 23.32 15.74 -3.29
N GLN A 79 22.52 16.28 -4.22
CA GLN A 79 21.25 15.69 -4.64
C GLN A 79 21.28 15.29 -6.13
N ILE A 80 20.73 14.13 -6.44
CA ILE A 80 20.53 13.68 -7.82
C ILE A 80 19.30 14.38 -8.38
N GLN A 81 19.43 15.04 -9.52
CA GLN A 81 18.36 15.91 -10.04
C GLN A 81 17.27 15.17 -10.80
N LYS A 82 17.65 14.14 -11.55
CA LYS A 82 16.78 13.44 -12.50
C LYS A 82 17.02 11.95 -12.45
N ARG A 83 15.93 11.20 -12.60
CA ARG A 83 15.97 9.77 -12.86
C ARG A 83 16.72 9.54 -14.18
N THR A 84 17.83 8.81 -14.11
CA THR A 84 18.68 8.53 -15.28
C THR A 84 19.01 7.04 -15.31
N VAL A 85 18.87 6.43 -16.48
CA VAL A 85 19.32 5.06 -16.75
C VAL A 85 20.81 5.14 -17.07
N ILE A 86 21.63 4.43 -16.31
CA ILE A 86 23.09 4.49 -16.49
C ILE A 86 23.58 3.32 -17.35
N LEU A 87 23.01 2.14 -17.13
CA LEU A 87 23.33 0.93 -17.87
C LEU A 87 22.04 0.17 -18.17
N GLU A 88 21.92 -0.32 -19.40
CA GLU A 88 20.91 -1.30 -19.79
C GLU A 88 21.34 -2.72 -19.38
N GLU A 89 20.40 -3.67 -19.43
CA GLU A 89 20.67 -5.07 -19.12
C GLU A 89 21.69 -5.64 -20.13
N GLY A 90 22.75 -6.27 -19.63
CA GLY A 90 23.81 -6.84 -20.47
C GLY A 90 24.96 -5.89 -20.80
N GLU A 91 24.90 -4.61 -20.39
CA GLU A 91 26.02 -3.69 -20.56
C GLU A 91 27.10 -3.89 -19.49
N VAL A 92 28.36 -3.59 -19.85
CA VAL A 92 29.52 -3.82 -19.00
C VAL A 92 29.79 -2.59 -18.14
N PHE A 93 30.08 -2.80 -16.85
CA PHE A 93 30.52 -1.73 -15.97
C PHE A 93 31.91 -1.24 -16.36
N GLU A 94 32.00 -0.02 -16.87
CA GLU A 94 33.25 0.64 -17.20
C GLU A 94 33.81 1.45 -16.01
N GLY A 95 35.10 1.28 -15.74
CA GLY A 95 35.84 2.08 -14.76
C GLY A 95 35.23 2.08 -13.35
N ASP A 96 35.18 3.25 -12.72
CA ASP A 96 34.78 3.43 -11.32
C ASP A 96 33.26 3.58 -11.11
N LEU A 97 32.44 3.38 -12.16
CA LEU A 97 30.98 3.53 -12.12
C LEU A 97 30.35 2.68 -10.99
N GLY A 98 30.76 1.42 -10.86
CA GLY A 98 30.25 0.52 -9.83
C GLY A 98 30.59 0.95 -8.40
N MET A 99 31.76 1.58 -8.19
CA MET A 99 32.14 2.15 -6.88
C MET A 99 31.33 3.41 -6.56
N MET A 100 31.04 4.24 -7.56
CA MET A 100 30.24 5.46 -7.36
C MET A 100 28.77 5.14 -7.05
N LEU A 101 28.20 4.11 -7.69
CA LEU A 101 26.86 3.63 -7.36
C LEU A 101 26.77 3.12 -5.92
N SER A 102 27.77 2.36 -5.48
CA SER A 102 27.83 1.86 -4.10
C SER A 102 27.94 2.99 -3.07
N LYS A 103 28.63 4.10 -3.40
CA LYS A 103 28.66 5.30 -2.54
C LYS A 103 27.28 5.95 -2.37
N ILE A 104 26.41 5.87 -3.38
CA ILE A 104 25.02 6.35 -3.30
C ILE A 104 24.11 5.33 -2.57
N GLY A 105 24.65 4.15 -2.22
CA GLY A 105 23.90 3.06 -1.59
C GLY A 105 23.21 2.13 -2.59
N ILE A 106 23.52 2.27 -3.90
CA ILE A 106 22.98 1.40 -4.95
C ILE A 106 24.00 0.30 -5.22
N ASN A 107 23.69 -0.92 -4.80
CA ASN A 107 24.54 -2.10 -5.01
C ASN A 107 23.91 -3.01 -6.07
N PRO A 108 24.30 -2.87 -7.35
CA PRO A 108 23.59 -3.50 -8.47
C PRO A 108 23.88 -5.00 -8.64
N MET A 109 24.97 -5.50 -8.04
CA MET A 109 25.38 -6.90 -8.17
C MET A 109 24.92 -7.70 -6.97
N VAL A 110 24.21 -8.79 -7.19
CA VAL A 110 23.83 -9.71 -6.11
C VAL A 110 24.98 -10.69 -5.87
N THR A 111 25.45 -10.78 -4.63
CA THR A 111 26.42 -11.78 -4.18
C THR A 111 25.71 -12.73 -3.25
N GLY A 112 25.66 -14.01 -3.61
CA GLY A 112 24.95 -15.00 -2.81
C GLY A 112 24.78 -16.30 -3.57
N LEU A 113 24.21 -17.27 -2.87
CA LEU A 113 23.84 -18.56 -3.44
C LEU A 113 22.49 -18.40 -4.13
N ARG A 114 22.50 -18.23 -5.46
CA ARG A 114 21.28 -18.21 -6.25
C ARG A 114 20.80 -19.64 -6.52
N LEU A 115 19.56 -19.94 -6.13
CA LEU A 115 18.96 -21.23 -6.45
C LEU A 115 18.66 -21.33 -7.95
N CYS A 116 19.21 -22.36 -8.61
CA CYS A 116 18.97 -22.62 -10.03
C CYS A 116 17.72 -23.49 -10.27
N GLY A 117 17.30 -24.25 -9.26
CA GLY A 117 16.08 -25.04 -9.22
C GLY A 117 16.15 -26.12 -8.15
N THR A 118 15.01 -26.67 -7.74
CA THR A 118 14.93 -27.77 -6.77
C THR A 118 14.20 -28.96 -7.37
N LEU A 119 14.53 -30.15 -6.86
CA LEU A 119 13.83 -31.37 -7.18
C LEU A 119 13.22 -31.91 -5.89
N GLU A 120 11.90 -31.96 -5.83
CA GLU A 120 11.17 -32.45 -4.65
C GLU A 120 10.06 -33.40 -5.10
N GLY A 121 10.04 -34.62 -4.53
CA GLY A 121 9.02 -35.62 -4.85
C GLY A 121 8.97 -36.04 -6.33
N GLY A 122 10.08 -35.88 -7.08
CA GLY A 122 10.12 -36.12 -8.53
C GLY A 122 9.59 -34.97 -9.39
N THR A 123 9.19 -33.86 -8.78
CA THR A 123 8.81 -32.62 -9.47
C THR A 123 9.97 -31.64 -9.44
N LEU A 124 10.26 -31.05 -10.60
CA LEU A 124 11.26 -30.00 -10.74
C LEU A 124 10.58 -28.64 -10.57
N PHE A 125 11.09 -27.83 -9.64
CA PHE A 125 10.65 -26.45 -9.45
C PHE A 125 11.70 -25.48 -10.02
N GLU A 126 11.24 -24.60 -10.90
CA GLU A 126 12.04 -23.50 -11.40
C GLU A 126 12.06 -22.35 -10.38
N PRO A 127 13.14 -21.56 -10.30
CA PRO A 127 13.26 -20.47 -9.33
C PRO A 127 12.14 -19.43 -9.46
N ALA A 128 11.62 -19.19 -10.66
CA ALA A 128 10.48 -18.28 -10.88
C ALA A 128 9.17 -18.78 -10.25
N THR A 129 9.00 -20.10 -10.08
CA THR A 129 7.83 -20.68 -9.40
C THR A 129 8.00 -20.68 -7.88
N LEU A 130 9.26 -20.69 -7.40
CA LEU A 130 9.61 -20.68 -5.98
C LEU A 130 9.56 -19.29 -5.37
N ASP A 131 9.70 -18.24 -6.20
CA ASP A 131 9.63 -16.85 -5.78
C ASP A 131 8.18 -16.39 -5.58
N ILE A 132 7.58 -16.82 -4.48
CA ILE A 132 6.24 -16.42 -4.07
C ILE A 132 6.34 -15.28 -3.07
N ASP A 133 5.70 -14.16 -3.39
CA ASP A 133 5.41 -13.10 -2.42
C ASP A 133 4.17 -13.48 -1.61
N TYR A 134 4.38 -13.84 -0.35
CA TYR A 134 3.31 -14.26 0.55
C TYR A 134 2.34 -13.12 0.88
N GLU A 135 2.82 -11.88 0.98
CA GLU A 135 1.98 -10.73 1.30
C GLU A 135 1.07 -10.40 0.11
N GLN A 136 1.63 -10.39 -1.09
CA GLN A 136 0.84 -10.19 -2.31
C GLN A 136 -0.20 -11.30 -2.48
N PHE A 137 0.20 -12.57 -2.28
CA PHE A 137 -0.71 -13.70 -2.41
C PHE A 137 -1.87 -13.63 -1.42
N GLU A 138 -1.62 -13.22 -0.18
CA GLU A 138 -2.66 -13.02 0.83
C GLU A 138 -3.63 -11.90 0.41
N GLN A 139 -3.12 -10.77 -0.06
CA GLN A 139 -3.94 -9.67 -0.56
C GLN A 139 -4.81 -10.09 -1.75
N ASP A 140 -4.23 -10.84 -2.70
CA ASP A 140 -4.95 -11.36 -3.85
C ASP A 140 -6.04 -12.35 -3.43
N LEU A 141 -5.77 -13.22 -2.45
CA LEU A 141 -6.74 -14.17 -1.93
C LEU A 141 -7.93 -13.46 -1.26
N ILE A 142 -7.64 -12.45 -0.42
CA ILE A 142 -8.66 -11.62 0.23
C ILE A 142 -9.47 -10.87 -0.84
N GLY A 143 -8.80 -10.29 -1.83
CA GLY A 143 -9.43 -9.56 -2.94
C GLY A 143 -10.36 -10.46 -3.76
N MET A 144 -9.92 -11.68 -4.09
CA MET A 144 -10.73 -12.65 -4.82
C MET A 144 -11.93 -13.15 -4.00
N ALA A 145 -11.74 -13.40 -2.70
CA ALA A 145 -12.83 -13.79 -1.81
C ALA A 145 -13.88 -12.68 -1.66
N ALA A 146 -13.43 -11.43 -1.49
CA ALA A 146 -14.30 -10.26 -1.45
C ALA A 146 -15.04 -10.06 -2.79
N GLY A 147 -14.35 -10.24 -3.92
CA GLY A 147 -14.95 -10.17 -5.25
C GLY A 147 -16.02 -11.24 -5.47
N ALA A 148 -15.74 -12.49 -5.08
CA ALA A 148 -16.71 -13.58 -5.15
C ALA A 148 -17.94 -13.33 -4.25
N PHE A 149 -17.71 -12.82 -3.03
CA PHE A 149 -18.79 -12.46 -2.11
C PHE A 149 -19.66 -11.32 -2.65
N ASN A 150 -19.03 -10.29 -3.24
CA ASN A 150 -19.71 -9.17 -3.85
C ASN A 150 -20.56 -9.63 -5.04
N LEU A 151 -20.01 -10.49 -5.90
CA LEU A 151 -20.77 -11.10 -6.99
C LEU A 151 -21.97 -11.89 -6.47
N ALA A 152 -21.76 -12.75 -5.46
CA ALA A 152 -22.83 -13.54 -4.85
C ALA A 152 -23.96 -12.68 -4.28
N CYS A 153 -23.62 -11.57 -3.61
CA CYS A 153 -24.60 -10.61 -3.11
C CYS A 153 -25.38 -9.92 -4.25
N ASN A 154 -24.71 -9.53 -5.33
CA ASN A 154 -25.35 -8.82 -6.45
C ASN A 154 -26.26 -9.72 -7.30
N ILE A 155 -25.92 -10.99 -7.47
CA ILE A 155 -26.81 -11.96 -8.14
C ILE A 155 -27.92 -12.49 -7.22
N THR A 156 -28.02 -11.99 -5.98
CA THR A 156 -28.98 -12.44 -4.96
C THR A 156 -28.88 -13.94 -4.65
N TRP A 157 -27.66 -14.46 -4.58
CA TRP A 157 -27.43 -15.86 -4.22
C TRP A 157 -27.59 -16.04 -2.71
N PHE A 158 -28.67 -16.70 -2.29
CA PHE A 158 -29.01 -16.87 -0.88
C PHE A 158 -28.21 -18.00 -0.22
N THR A 159 -27.26 -17.64 0.62
CA THR A 159 -26.53 -18.57 1.51
C THR A 159 -26.49 -17.99 2.93
N PRO A 160 -26.21 -18.81 3.97
CA PRO A 160 -26.05 -18.31 5.34
C PRO A 160 -25.04 -17.17 5.48
N GLN A 161 -24.07 -17.10 4.57
CA GLN A 161 -22.99 -16.10 4.55
C GLN A 161 -23.43 -14.78 3.90
N THR A 162 -24.18 -14.83 2.79
CA THR A 162 -24.62 -13.62 2.06
C THR A 162 -25.94 -13.05 2.58
N MET A 163 -26.77 -13.88 3.20
CA MET A 163 -28.13 -13.51 3.63
C MET A 163 -28.16 -12.30 4.58
N PRO A 164 -27.31 -12.17 5.61
CA PRO A 164 -27.32 -11.01 6.49
C PRO A 164 -27.04 -9.70 5.75
N THR A 165 -26.08 -9.73 4.82
CA THR A 165 -25.70 -8.56 4.02
C THR A 165 -26.80 -8.16 3.04
N ILE A 166 -27.40 -9.13 2.34
CA ILE A 166 -28.49 -8.88 1.41
C ILE A 166 -29.70 -8.30 2.16
N LEU A 167 -30.04 -8.86 3.33
CA LEU A 167 -31.17 -8.39 4.13
C LEU A 167 -30.96 -6.97 4.67
N SER A 168 -29.75 -6.68 5.17
CA SER A 168 -29.38 -5.34 5.64
C SER A 168 -29.41 -4.31 4.51
N LYS A 169 -28.92 -4.67 3.33
CA LYS A 169 -29.00 -3.82 2.14
C LYS A 169 -30.45 -3.54 1.75
N ALA A 170 -31.28 -4.59 1.68
CA ALA A 170 -32.68 -4.46 1.31
C ALA A 170 -33.49 -3.62 2.31
N SER A 171 -33.26 -3.78 3.62
CA SER A 171 -33.94 -2.97 4.63
C SER A 171 -33.49 -1.51 4.58
N GLY A 172 -32.19 -1.25 4.39
CA GLY A 172 -31.66 0.10 4.22
C GLY A 172 -32.20 0.81 2.98
N GLU A 173 -32.25 0.12 1.84
CA GLU A 173 -32.81 0.67 0.60
C GLU A 173 -34.32 0.92 0.72
N ALA A 174 -35.08 -0.01 1.32
CA ALA A 174 -36.51 0.17 1.56
C ALA A 174 -36.79 1.35 2.48
N LEU A 175 -36.00 1.51 3.56
CA LEU A 175 -36.14 2.64 4.49
C LEU A 175 -35.79 3.96 3.80
N ALA A 176 -34.74 4.00 2.98
CA ALA A 176 -34.38 5.19 2.21
C ALA A 176 -35.51 5.62 1.27
N VAL A 177 -36.13 4.68 0.53
CA VAL A 177 -37.29 4.98 -0.31
C VAL A 177 -38.48 5.45 0.52
N ALA A 178 -38.76 4.80 1.65
CA ALA A 178 -39.88 5.18 2.51
C ALA A 178 -39.71 6.59 3.12
N MET A 179 -38.47 6.97 3.48
CA MET A 179 -38.16 8.30 3.96
C MET A 179 -38.34 9.38 2.88
N GLU A 180 -37.91 9.10 1.65
CA GLU A 180 -38.02 10.07 0.56
C GLU A 180 -39.45 10.20 0.02
N ALA A 181 -40.20 9.10 0.02
CA ALA A 181 -41.62 9.09 -0.32
C ALA A 181 -42.53 9.59 0.84
N ALA A 182 -41.95 9.95 1.99
CA ALA A 182 -42.65 10.41 3.19
C ALA A 182 -43.79 9.46 3.65
N ILE A 183 -43.56 8.15 3.55
CA ILE A 183 -44.54 7.14 3.94
C ILE A 183 -44.56 7.06 5.47
N ALA A 184 -45.68 7.42 6.08
CA ALA A 184 -45.86 7.38 7.52
C ALA A 184 -46.18 5.95 8.01
N THR A 185 -45.18 5.30 8.62
CA THR A 185 -45.30 4.01 9.30
C THR A 185 -44.76 4.12 10.73
N ALA A 186 -45.02 3.13 11.59
CA ALA A 186 -44.54 3.16 12.98
C ALA A 186 -43.01 3.30 13.08
N GLU A 187 -42.25 2.75 12.13
CA GLU A 187 -40.79 2.82 12.11
C GLU A 187 -40.26 4.12 11.48
N THR A 188 -40.91 4.63 10.44
CA THR A 188 -40.44 5.85 9.73
C THR A 188 -40.88 7.15 10.39
N LEU A 189 -41.98 7.14 11.15
CA LEU A 189 -42.57 8.34 11.74
C LEU A 189 -41.63 9.07 12.73
N PRO A 190 -40.91 8.39 13.63
CA PRO A 190 -39.90 9.05 14.47
C PRO A 190 -38.82 9.77 13.64
N HIS A 191 -38.36 9.14 12.55
CA HIS A 191 -37.33 9.71 11.68
C HIS A 191 -37.85 10.91 10.87
N LEU A 192 -39.10 10.84 10.38
CA LEU A 192 -39.73 11.93 9.65
C LEU A 192 -39.98 13.15 10.56
N VAL A 193 -40.45 12.92 11.80
CA VAL A 193 -40.64 13.99 12.78
C VAL A 193 -39.30 14.60 13.18
N ALA A 194 -38.26 13.78 13.40
CA ALA A 194 -36.91 14.27 13.68
C ALA A 194 -36.35 15.12 12.53
N ARG A 195 -36.51 14.66 11.26
CA ARG A 195 -36.10 15.42 10.07
C ARG A 195 -36.88 16.74 9.95
N ALA A 196 -38.18 16.73 10.19
CA ALA A 196 -39.01 17.93 10.16
C ALA A 196 -38.59 18.93 11.25
N HIS A 197 -38.35 18.46 12.48
CA HIS A 197 -37.87 19.28 13.59
C HIS A 197 -36.49 19.87 13.30
N ALA A 198 -35.55 19.07 12.80
CA ALA A 198 -34.23 19.55 12.38
C ALA A 198 -34.31 20.60 11.26
N SER A 199 -35.22 20.40 10.29
CA SER A 199 -35.44 21.36 9.21
C SER A 199 -36.06 22.65 9.72
N ALA A 200 -37.02 22.57 10.65
CA ALA A 200 -37.64 23.73 11.29
C ALA A 200 -36.60 24.55 12.10
N LEU A 201 -35.75 23.89 12.89
CA LEU A 201 -34.65 24.55 13.60
C LEU A 201 -33.62 25.15 12.62
N GLY A 202 -33.34 24.47 11.50
CA GLY A 202 -32.45 24.99 10.46
C GLY A 202 -32.98 26.28 9.83
N VAL A 203 -34.28 26.34 9.53
CA VAL A 203 -34.92 27.58 9.05
C VAL A 203 -34.92 28.65 10.14
N ALA A 204 -35.28 28.30 11.38
CA ALA A 204 -35.26 29.21 12.53
C ALA A 204 -33.87 29.85 12.73
N GLY A 205 -32.79 29.10 12.51
CA GLY A 205 -31.41 29.60 12.55
C GLY A 205 -31.03 30.63 11.48
N MET A 206 -31.81 30.75 10.41
CA MET A 206 -31.60 31.75 9.36
C MET A 206 -32.39 33.05 9.61
N LEU A 207 -33.32 33.07 10.58
CA LEU A 207 -34.09 34.25 10.94
C LEU A 207 -33.37 35.12 11.97
N SER A 208 -33.75 36.41 12.02
CA SER A 208 -33.26 37.35 13.03
C SER A 208 -33.79 37.00 14.44
N PRO A 209 -33.04 37.30 15.51
CA PRO A 209 -33.43 37.01 16.90
C PRO A 209 -34.78 37.61 17.31
N ASP A 210 -35.17 38.74 16.71
CA ASP A 210 -36.46 39.40 16.99
C ASP A 210 -37.68 38.69 16.38
N ALA A 211 -37.44 37.72 15.49
CA ALA A 211 -38.50 36.95 14.81
C ALA A 211 -38.70 35.54 15.43
N LEU A 212 -37.93 35.20 16.46
CA LEU A 212 -37.99 33.93 17.18
C LEU A 212 -38.83 34.10 18.45
N ASP A 213 -39.65 33.11 18.78
CA ASP A 213 -40.29 33.04 20.09
C ASP A 213 -39.31 32.49 21.16
N ASP A 214 -39.63 32.72 22.43
CA ASP A 214 -38.76 32.36 23.55
C ASP A 214 -38.49 30.84 23.61
N ASP A 215 -39.46 30.03 23.19
CA ASP A 215 -39.36 28.58 23.16
C ASP A 215 -38.43 28.08 22.03
N LEU A 216 -38.50 28.64 20.82
CA LEU A 216 -37.57 28.32 19.72
C LEU A 216 -36.16 28.83 20.02
N ALA A 217 -36.02 30.01 20.63
CA ALA A 217 -34.73 30.54 21.05
C ALA A 217 -34.05 29.63 22.09
N ALA A 218 -34.83 29.10 23.06
CA ALA A 218 -34.34 28.12 24.03
C ALA A 218 -33.97 26.78 23.38
N MET A 219 -34.79 26.27 22.45
CA MET A 219 -34.52 25.03 21.72
C MET A 219 -33.29 25.13 20.82
N MET A 220 -33.06 26.27 20.17
CA MET A 220 -31.85 26.53 19.40
C MET A 220 -30.61 26.63 20.28
N GLY A 221 -30.71 27.28 21.45
CA GLY A 221 -29.64 27.31 22.44
C GLY A 221 -29.27 25.91 22.94
N ALA A 222 -30.26 25.06 23.20
CA ALA A 222 -30.07 23.66 23.57
C ALA A 222 -29.45 22.84 22.42
N ALA A 223 -29.89 23.05 21.18
CA ALA A 223 -29.34 22.38 20.00
C ALA A 223 -27.88 22.80 19.72
N ALA A 224 -27.54 24.07 19.91
CA ALA A 224 -26.17 24.58 19.78
C ALA A 224 -25.25 24.01 20.88
N SER A 225 -25.75 23.88 22.11
CA SER A 225 -25.03 23.23 23.21
C SER A 225 -24.81 21.73 22.96
N ALA A 226 -25.81 21.03 22.43
CA ALA A 226 -25.71 19.61 22.07
C ALA A 226 -24.79 19.37 20.87
N ALA A 227 -24.79 20.26 19.87
CA ALA A 227 -23.86 20.19 18.74
C ALA A 227 -22.41 20.46 19.18
N ALA A 228 -22.19 21.40 20.10
CA ALA A 228 -20.87 21.67 20.68
C ALA A 228 -20.33 20.50 21.52
N SER A 229 -21.21 19.81 22.26
CA SER A 229 -20.81 18.62 23.03
C SER A 229 -20.54 17.41 22.13
N ALA A 230 -21.31 17.24 21.04
CA ALA A 230 -21.05 16.21 20.03
C ALA A 230 -19.74 16.46 19.26
N ALA A 231 -19.43 17.70 18.89
CA ALA A 231 -18.17 18.06 18.25
C ALA A 231 -16.95 17.82 19.16
N ALA A 232 -17.08 18.15 20.45
CA ALA A 232 -16.04 17.88 21.45
C ALA A 232 -15.81 16.38 21.70
N ALA A 233 -16.84 15.53 21.55
CA ALA A 233 -16.73 14.08 21.69
C ALA A 233 -16.11 13.39 20.45
N VAL A 234 -16.23 13.99 19.27
CA VAL A 234 -15.57 13.50 18.04
C VAL A 234 -14.07 13.83 18.05
N ASP A 235 -13.68 14.97 18.62
CA ASP A 235 -12.26 15.36 18.79
C ASP A 235 -11.52 14.45 19.79
N THR A 236 -12.19 14.00 20.86
CA THR A 236 -11.59 13.05 21.82
C THR A 236 -11.48 11.63 21.28
N SER A 237 -12.42 11.19 20.42
CA SER A 237 -12.37 9.85 19.82
C SER A 237 -11.33 9.71 18.69
N ALA A 238 -10.88 10.81 18.08
CA ALA A 238 -9.78 10.79 17.10
C ALA A 238 -8.40 10.73 17.76
N SER A 239 -8.28 11.03 19.06
CA SER A 239 -7.01 10.99 19.81
C SER A 239 -6.75 9.68 20.55
N GLU A 240 -7.73 8.78 20.69
CA GLU A 240 -7.57 7.43 21.26
C GLU A 240 -7.78 6.34 20.19
N ALA A 241 -6.96 6.35 19.15
CA ALA A 241 -6.62 5.11 18.46
C ALA A 241 -5.53 4.41 19.28
N PRO A 242 -5.73 3.19 19.80
CA PRO A 242 -4.67 2.45 20.47
C PRO A 242 -3.58 2.10 19.46
N ALA A 243 -2.37 2.59 19.71
CA ALA A 243 -1.17 1.98 19.17
C ALA A 243 -0.98 0.61 19.86
N GLU A 244 -0.78 -0.42 19.04
CA GLU A 244 -0.24 -1.76 19.35
C GLU A 244 -1.12 -2.74 20.15
N ALA A 245 -1.61 -3.78 19.46
CA ALA A 245 -1.08 -5.14 19.54
C ALA A 245 -1.53 -5.96 18.31
#